data_AF-A0A0W0GE60-F1
#
_entry.id   AF-A0A0W0GE60-F1
#
_cell.length_a   1.000
_cell.length_b   1.000
_cell.length_c   1.000
_cell.angle_alpha   90.00
_cell.angle_beta   90.00
_cell.angle_gamma   90.00
#
_symmetry.space_group_name_H-M   'P 1'
#
loop_
_entity.id
_entity.type
_entity.pdbx_description
1 polymer ?
#
loop_
_entity_poly.entity_id
_entity_poly.type
_entity_poly.pdbx_seq_one_letter_code
_entity_poly.pdbx_strand_id
1 'polypeptide(L)'
;MSSSSQPQVINLSDLDLSQLGDVRRQFEEELNHLTNSFTQLKQAQAKFRQCIDNVNELKPQNKDKTILVPLTNSLYVPGNLSDPGHVLVDIGTGYFVKKKQKL
;
A
#
# COMPACT_ATOMS: atom_id res chain seq x y z
N MET A 1 -21.82 -30.21 10.31
CA MET A 1 -22.77 -29.19 9.87
C MET A 1 -22.57 -27.96 10.75
N SER A 2 -21.79 -26.99 10.27
CA SER A 2 -21.47 -25.76 11.00
C SER A 2 -22.58 -24.74 10.78
N SER A 3 -23.35 -24.49 11.85
CA SER A 3 -24.42 -23.50 11.90
C SER A 3 -23.87 -22.10 11.61
N SER A 4 -24.28 -21.53 10.48
CA SER A 4 -24.11 -20.12 10.16
C SER A 4 -24.86 -19.27 11.19
N SER A 5 -24.14 -18.64 12.11
CA SER A 5 -24.66 -17.61 13.00
C SER A 5 -25.08 -16.41 12.15
N GLN A 6 -26.38 -16.31 11.86
CA GLN A 6 -26.97 -15.12 11.27
C GLN A 6 -26.68 -13.92 12.18
N PRO A 7 -26.27 -12.76 11.63
CA PRO A 7 -26.08 -11.57 12.45
C PRO A 7 -27.41 -11.21 13.11
N GLN A 8 -27.49 -11.37 14.43
CA GLN A 8 -28.64 -10.93 15.20
C GLN A 8 -28.70 -9.41 15.11
N VAL A 9 -29.76 -8.90 14.48
CA VAL A 9 -30.07 -7.48 14.45
C VAL A 9 -30.54 -7.10 15.85
N ILE A 10 -29.65 -6.51 16.64
CA ILE A 10 -29.96 -6.00 17.97
C ILE A 10 -30.69 -4.66 17.80
N ASN A 11 -31.93 -4.57 18.28
CA ASN A 11 -32.67 -3.30 18.32
C ASN A 11 -32.13 -2.43 19.45
N LEU A 12 -31.57 -1.27 19.10
CA LEU A 12 -30.97 -0.33 20.07
C LEU A 12 -31.98 0.17 21.13
N SER A 13 -33.28 0.15 20.84
CA SER A 13 -34.36 0.53 21.75
C SER A 13 -34.59 -0.45 22.89
N ASP A 14 -34.12 -1.70 22.75
CA ASP A 14 -34.32 -2.79 23.72
C ASP A 14 -33.10 -2.97 24.64
N LEU A 15 -32.05 -2.16 24.45
CA LEU A 15 -30.79 -2.24 25.19
C LEU A 15 -30.80 -1.39 26.46
N ASP A 16 -30.22 -1.91 27.53
CA ASP A 16 -29.95 -1.11 28.72
C ASP A 16 -28.75 -0.17 28.53
N LEU A 17 -28.56 0.77 29.46
CA LEU A 17 -27.51 1.79 29.36
C LEU A 17 -26.09 1.20 29.28
N SER A 18 -25.86 0.02 29.88
CA SER A 18 -24.56 -0.64 29.88
C SER A 18 -24.27 -1.28 28.53
N GLN A 19 -25.26 -1.97 27.95
CA GLN A 19 -25.17 -2.60 26.64
C GLN A 19 -25.01 -1.56 25.51
N LEU A 20 -25.67 -0.40 25.62
CA LEU A 20 -25.45 0.73 24.71
C LEU A 20 -24.01 1.27 24.79
N GLY A 21 -23.42 1.27 25.99
CA GLY A 21 -22.01 1.64 26.19
C GLY A 21 -21.06 0.68 25.48
N ASP A 22 -21.32 -0.63 25.56
CA ASP A 22 -20.52 -1.65 24.89
C ASP A 22 -20.64 -1.56 23.35
N VAL A 23 -21.85 -1.36 22.83
CA VAL A 23 -22.08 -1.15 21.39
C VAL A 23 -21.35 0.09 20.88
N ARG A 24 -21.39 1.20 21.63
CA ARG A 24 -20.62 2.40 21.30
C ARG A 24 -19.12 2.10 21.23
N ARG A 25 -18.57 1.39 22.22
CA ARG A 25 -17.15 1.04 22.24
C ARG A 25 -16.78 0.17 21.04
N GLN A 26 -17.61 -0.80 20.68
CA GLN A 26 -17.39 -1.63 19.50
C GLN A 26 -17.33 -0.77 18.23
N PHE A 27 -18.26 0.17 18.04
CA PHE A 27 -18.23 1.07 16.88
C PHE A 27 -17.01 2.00 16.87
N GLU A 28 -16.56 2.48 18.03
CA GLU A 28 -15.33 3.27 18.13
C GLU A 28 -14.10 2.43 17.71
N GLU A 29 -14.02 1.16 18.14
CA GLU A 29 -12.95 0.24 17.74
C GLU A 29 -12.98 -0.08 16.23
N GLU A 30 -14.16 -0.36 15.67
CA GLU A 30 -14.33 -0.60 14.23
C GLU A 30 -13.97 0.62 13.38
N LEU A 31 -14.39 1.83 13.82
CA LEU A 31 -14.06 3.08 13.16
C LEU A 31 -12.55 3.32 13.17
N ASN A 32 -11.89 3.10 14.31
CA ASN A 32 -10.44 3.22 14.43
C ASN A 32 -9.72 2.23 13.49
N HIS A 33 -10.16 0.97 13.47
CA HIS A 33 -9.62 -0.04 12.57
C HIS A 33 -9.77 0.35 11.09
N LEU A 34 -10.95 0.84 10.70
CA LEU A 34 -11.24 1.25 9.33
C LEU A 34 -10.41 2.47 8.93
N THR A 35 -10.30 3.48 9.81
CA THR A 35 -9.48 4.68 9.59
C THR A 35 -8.00 4.33 9.40
N ASN A 36 -7.49 3.42 10.23
CA ASN A 36 -6.10 2.96 10.12
C ASN A 36 -5.86 2.20 8.80
N SER A 37 -6.77 1.29 8.45
CA SER A 37 -6.71 0.54 7.19
C SER A 37 -6.76 1.47 5.97
N PHE A 38 -7.65 2.47 6.00
CA PHE A 38 -7.76 3.47 4.95
C PHE A 38 -6.47 4.29 4.80
N THR A 39 -5.89 4.72 5.92
CA THR A 39 -4.63 5.47 5.93
C THR A 39 -3.48 4.67 5.32
N GLN A 40 -3.36 3.39 5.67
CA GLN A 40 -2.34 2.50 5.10
C GLN A 40 -2.54 2.32 3.58
N LEU A 41 -3.78 2.10 3.12
CA LEU A 41 -4.09 1.99 1.70
C LEU A 41 -3.79 3.30 0.95
N LYS A 42 -4.06 4.46 1.55
CA LYS A 42 -3.72 5.76 0.97
C LYS A 42 -2.21 5.97 0.85
N GLN A 43 -1.44 5.56 1.85
CA GLN A 43 0.02 5.59 1.77
C GLN A 43 0.55 4.66 0.67
N ALA A 44 0.00 3.44 0.54
CA ALA A 44 0.35 2.53 -0.53
C ALA A 44 0.02 3.12 -1.92
N GLN A 45 -1.17 3.70 -2.08
CA GLN A 45 -1.57 4.41 -3.31
C GLN A 45 -0.58 5.51 -3.67
N ALA A 46 -0.18 6.33 -2.69
CA ALA A 46 0.79 7.41 -2.91
C ALA A 46 2.16 6.88 -3.34
N LYS A 47 2.66 5.81 -2.71
CA LYS A 47 3.91 5.13 -3.10
C LYS A 47 3.83 4.59 -4.53
N PHE A 48 2.74 3.93 -4.91
CA PHE A 48 2.58 3.44 -6.28
C PHE A 48 2.56 4.57 -7.31
N ARG A 49 1.89 5.69 -6.99
CA ARG A 49 1.90 6.86 -7.87
C ARG A 49 3.31 7.42 -8.05
N GLN A 50 4.08 7.54 -6.96
CA GLN A 50 5.47 7.96 -7.02
C GLN A 50 6.34 6.98 -7.83
N CYS A 51 6.11 5.67 -7.70
CA CYS A 51 6.80 4.68 -8.53
C CYS A 51 6.47 4.86 -10.03
N ILE A 52 5.22 5.14 -10.38
CA ILE A 52 4.83 5.44 -11.78
C ILE A 52 5.57 6.68 -12.28
N ASP A 53 5.59 7.75 -11.49
CA ASP A 53 6.28 8.99 -11.86
C ASP A 53 7.79 8.76 -12.05
N ASN A 54 8.44 8.04 -11.14
CA ASN A 54 9.87 7.68 -11.25
C ASN A 54 10.15 6.83 -12.49
N VAL A 55 9.27 5.88 -12.82
CA VAL A 55 9.42 5.07 -14.05
C VAL A 55 9.31 5.97 -15.27
N ASN A 56 8.39 6.95 -15.31
CA ASN A 56 8.27 7.90 -16.42
C ASN A 56 9.50 8.80 -16.60
N GLU A 57 10.31 8.99 -15.57
CA GLU A 57 11.59 9.70 -15.65
C GLU A 57 12.70 8.85 -16.29
N LEU A 58 12.56 7.53 -16.36
CA LEU A 58 13.45 6.65 -17.10
C LEU A 58 13.18 6.83 -18.59
N LYS A 59 13.88 7.79 -19.21
CA LYS A 59 13.80 8.04 -20.65
C LYS A 59 15.00 7.41 -21.36
N PRO A 60 14.91 7.14 -22.67
CA PRO A 60 16.06 6.66 -23.44
C PRO A 60 17.28 7.59 -23.35
N GLN A 61 17.06 8.90 -23.16
CA GLN A 61 18.16 9.87 -22.98
C GLN A 61 18.89 9.72 -21.63
N ASN A 62 18.38 8.92 -20.69
CA ASN A 62 19.04 8.62 -19.43
C ASN A 62 20.00 7.44 -19.52
N LYS A 63 20.03 6.73 -20.65
CA LYS A 63 20.97 5.64 -20.86
C LYS A 63 22.41 6.14 -20.70
N ASP A 64 23.21 5.37 -19.98
CA ASP A 64 24.63 5.62 -19.68
C ASP A 64 24.91 6.89 -18.87
N LYS A 65 23.87 7.62 -18.42
CA LYS A 65 24.05 8.72 -17.46
C LYS A 65 24.41 8.17 -16.09
N THR A 66 25.33 8.85 -15.41
CA THR A 66 25.63 8.59 -14.01
C THR A 66 24.48 9.05 -13.13
N ILE A 67 23.99 8.14 -12.30
CA ILE A 67 23.00 8.35 -11.27
C ILE A 67 23.60 8.02 -9.90
N LEU A 68 23.04 8.58 -8.85
CA LEU A 68 23.41 8.25 -7.48
C LEU A 68 22.45 7.18 -6.95
N VAL A 69 22.99 6.00 -6.66
CA VAL A 69 22.23 4.88 -6.12
C VAL A 69 22.42 4.85 -4.59
N PRO A 70 21.33 4.87 -3.80
CA PRO A 70 21.43 4.76 -2.35
C PRO A 70 21.86 3.34 -1.94
N LEU A 71 22.92 3.22 -1.14
CA LEU A 71 23.32 1.97 -0.48
C LEU A 71 22.74 1.88 0.93
N THR A 72 22.68 3.03 1.61
CA THR A 72 22.08 3.19 2.94
C THR A 72 21.37 4.54 2.98
N ASN A 73 20.71 4.85 4.10
CA ASN A 73 20.01 6.13 4.29
C ASN A 73 20.92 7.36 4.17
N SER A 74 22.25 7.21 4.30
CA SER A 74 23.19 8.33 4.30
C SER A 74 24.35 8.16 3.31
N LEU A 75 24.38 7.08 2.53
CA LEU A 75 25.46 6.79 1.58
C LEU A 75 24.89 6.53 0.19
N TYR A 76 25.40 7.27 -0.79
CA TYR A 76 25.09 7.13 -2.20
C TYR A 76 26.37 6.84 -2.98
N VAL A 77 26.29 5.94 -3.95
CA VAL A 77 27.40 5.66 -4.86
C VAL A 77 27.02 5.99 -6.30
N PRO A 78 27.98 6.42 -7.13
CA PRO A 78 27.73 6.59 -8.55
C PRO A 78 27.50 5.24 -9.22
N GLY A 79 26.50 5.17 -10.10
CA GLY A 79 26.23 4.05 -11.00
C GLY A 79 25.71 4.54 -12.34
N ASN A 80 25.74 3.69 -13.37
CA ASN A 80 25.27 4.06 -14.71
C ASN A 80 24.00 3.29 -15.07
N LEU A 81 23.01 3.97 -15.65
CA LEU A 81 21.75 3.36 -16.06
C LEU A 81 21.91 2.62 -17.40
N SER A 82 21.95 1.28 -17.37
CA SER A 82 22.24 0.46 -18.55
C SER A 82 21.03 0.16 -19.46
N ASP A 83 19.84 -0.04 -18.87
CA ASP A 83 18.63 -0.47 -19.59
C ASP A 83 17.41 0.32 -19.09
N PRO A 84 17.19 1.57 -19.56
CA PRO A 84 16.04 2.38 -19.14
C PRO A 84 14.70 1.82 -19.63
N GLY A 85 14.69 0.91 -20.62
CA GLY A 85 13.47 0.38 -21.21
C GLY A 85 12.81 -0.75 -20.41
N HIS A 86 13.47 -1.23 -19.36
CA HIS A 86 12.95 -2.31 -18.53
C HIS A 86 13.04 -2.01 -17.04
N VAL A 87 12.01 -2.42 -16.33
CA VAL A 87 11.89 -2.27 -14.88
C VAL A 87 11.57 -3.61 -14.23
N LEU A 88 11.95 -3.77 -12.98
CA LEU A 88 11.52 -4.88 -12.15
C LEU A 88 10.25 -4.48 -11.40
N VAL A 89 9.22 -5.33 -11.47
CA VAL A 89 7.95 -5.13 -10.76
C VAL A 89 7.80 -6.25 -9.74
N ASP A 90 7.65 -5.87 -8.47
CA ASP A 90 7.30 -6.79 -7.38
C ASP A 90 5.84 -7.26 -7.55
N ILE A 91 5.63 -8.56 -7.56
CA ILE A 91 4.30 -9.18 -7.65
C ILE A 91 3.87 -9.89 -6.36
N GLY A 92 4.66 -9.75 -5.29
CA GLY A 92 4.42 -10.32 -3.98
C GLY A 92 5.19 -11.63 -3.72
N THR A 93 5.19 -12.06 -2.46
CA THR A 93 5.84 -13.31 -2.00
C THR A 93 7.33 -13.43 -2.36
N GLY A 94 8.01 -12.30 -2.60
CA GLY A 94 9.43 -12.26 -2.97
C GLY A 94 9.71 -12.48 -4.46
N TYR A 95 8.69 -12.45 -5.32
CA TYR A 95 8.85 -12.61 -6.76
C TYR A 95 8.84 -11.27 -7.48
N PHE A 96 9.73 -11.14 -8.46
CA PHE A 96 9.86 -9.96 -9.32
C PHE A 96 9.78 -10.37 -10.78
N VAL A 97 9.11 -9.55 -11.58
CA VAL A 97 9.02 -9.75 -13.03
C VAL A 97 9.70 -8.59 -13.76
N LYS A 98 10.54 -8.92 -14.75
CA LYS A 98 11.07 -7.92 -15.68
C LYS A 98 9.95 -7.52 -16.66
N LYS A 99 9.61 -6.25 -16.68
CA LYS A 99 8.60 -5.68 -17.60
C LYS A 99 9.22 -4.59 -18.44
N LYS A 100 8.79 -4.52 -19.70
CA LYS A 100 9.11 -3.41 -20.59
C LYS A 100 8.28 -2.21 -20.14
N GLN A 101 8.92 -1.05 -20.03
CA GLN A 101 8.22 0.21 -19.82
C GLN A 101 7.33 0.48 -21.04
N LYS A 102 6.02 0.66 -20.80
CA LYS A 102 5.13 1.20 -21.84
C LYS A 102 5.35 2.71 -21.87
N LEU A 103 5.89 3.19 -22.98
CA LEU A 103 5.95 4.62 -23.32
C LEU A 103 4.54 5.18 -23.50
#